data_AF-A0A428XSL5-F1
#
_entry.id   AF-A0A428XSL5-F1
#
_cell.length_a   1.000
_cell.length_b   1.000
_cell.length_c   1.000
_cell.angle_alpha   90.00
_cell.angle_beta   90.00
_cell.angle_gamma   90.00
#
_symmetry.space_group_name_H-M   'P 1'
#
loop_
_entity.id
_entity.type
_entity.pdbx_description
1 polymer ?
#
loop_
_entity_poly.entity_id
_entity_poly.type
_entity_poly.pdbx_seq_one_letter_code
_entity_poly.pdbx_strand_id
1 'polypeptide(L)'
;MVMRNSPLPRMSRRGRVTVGVLVGVFLLFTLLGWGIDAYTDYLWYDEVNFTGVFSGVLVTRLLLFLAIGLAMALVIAANLYLAYRLRPLLRPHSAEQATLERYRMVIQPRLGTWITIISVVIGFFAGLSAQSRWKDWMLFRNSQPFGVQDPEHHVDVGFYIFEYPLWRYVLGVGFTTIVLSVIGALAVHYIFGGVRLQGVGDRMTAAARAHLTTLVAFFVLLKAVAYILDQ
;
A
#
# COMPACT_ATOMS: atom_id res chain seq x y z
N MET A 1 -32.87 -25.07 24.33
CA MET A 1 -32.81 -23.65 23.89
C MET A 1 -32.11 -23.61 22.53
N VAL A 2 -32.85 -23.42 21.43
CA VAL A 2 -32.31 -23.49 20.06
C VAL A 2 -31.88 -22.08 19.64
N MET A 3 -30.57 -21.84 19.47
CA MET A 3 -30.08 -20.59 18.89
C MET A 3 -30.44 -20.54 17.40
N ARG A 4 -31.41 -19.69 17.05
CA ARG A 4 -31.69 -19.32 15.65
C ARG A 4 -30.49 -18.57 15.10
N ASN A 5 -29.77 -19.17 14.15
CA ASN A 5 -28.79 -18.46 13.34
C ASN A 5 -29.54 -17.46 12.44
N SER A 6 -29.57 -16.18 12.81
CA SER A 6 -30.00 -15.12 11.90
C SER A 6 -29.03 -15.08 10.70
N PRO A 7 -29.49 -15.32 9.46
CA PRO A 7 -28.62 -15.21 8.30
C PRO A 7 -28.10 -13.77 8.19
N LEU A 8 -26.81 -13.61 7.90
CA LEU A 8 -26.21 -12.31 7.65
C LEU A 8 -27.04 -11.55 6.59
N PRO A 9 -27.30 -10.24 6.76
CA PRO A 9 -28.07 -9.48 5.78
C PRO A 9 -27.37 -9.55 4.43
N ARG A 10 -27.93 -10.35 3.51
CA ARG A 10 -27.48 -10.40 2.12
C ARG A 10 -27.92 -9.08 1.50
N MET A 11 -26.99 -8.31 0.94
CA MET A 11 -27.33 -7.09 0.21
C MET A 11 -28.44 -7.41 -0.80
N SER A 12 -29.55 -6.68 -0.71
CA SER A 12 -30.63 -6.77 -1.70
C SER A 12 -30.03 -6.61 -3.10
N ARG A 13 -30.59 -7.32 -4.09
CA ARG A 13 -30.17 -7.16 -5.50
C ARG A 13 -30.15 -5.68 -5.91
N ARG A 14 -31.06 -4.88 -5.35
CA ARG A 14 -31.13 -3.43 -5.52
C ARG A 14 -29.92 -2.71 -4.93
N GLY A 15 -29.49 -3.06 -3.72
CA GLY A 15 -28.31 -2.47 -3.07
C GLY A 15 -27.01 -2.73 -3.82
N ARG A 16 -26.81 -3.94 -4.37
CA ARG A 16 -25.64 -4.23 -5.23
C ARG A 16 -25.65 -3.43 -6.52
N VAL A 17 -26.82 -3.27 -7.15
CA VAL A 17 -26.97 -2.45 -8.36
C VAL A 17 -26.71 -0.98 -8.06
N THR A 18 -27.25 -0.43 -6.96
CA THR A 18 -27.00 0.97 -6.57
C THR A 18 -25.52 1.23 -6.32
N VAL A 19 -24.82 0.36 -5.58
CA VAL A 19 -23.37 0.51 -5.38
C VAL A 19 -22.61 0.41 -6.69
N GLY A 20 -22.96 -0.54 -7.57
CA GLY A 20 -22.34 -0.66 -8.89
C GLY A 20 -22.54 0.59 -9.76
N VAL A 21 -23.75 1.17 -9.76
CA VAL A 21 -24.05 2.41 -10.47
C VAL A 21 -23.26 3.58 -9.89
N LEU A 22 -23.21 3.73 -8.56
CA LEU A 22 -22.45 4.82 -7.92
C LEU A 22 -20.95 4.73 -8.23
N VAL A 23 -20.36 3.53 -8.15
CA VAL A 23 -18.96 3.30 -8.52
C VAL A 23 -18.74 3.58 -10.01
N GLY A 24 -19.64 3.11 -10.87
CA GLY A 24 -19.55 3.33 -12.31
C GLY A 24 -19.62 4.82 -12.68
N VAL A 25 -20.55 5.57 -12.07
CA VAL A 25 -20.69 7.02 -12.26
C VAL A 25 -19.45 7.75 -11.75
N PHE A 26 -18.97 7.41 -10.55
CA PHE A 26 -17.75 8.00 -10.00
C PHE A 26 -16.53 7.78 -10.92
N LEU A 27 -16.34 6.55 -11.41
CA LEU A 27 -15.26 6.23 -12.34
C LEU A 27 -15.43 6.97 -13.67
N LEU A 28 -16.64 7.06 -14.21
CA LEU A 28 -16.91 7.78 -15.45
C LEU A 28 -16.53 9.26 -15.34
N PHE A 29 -16.99 9.95 -14.30
CA PHE A 29 -16.66 11.37 -14.10
C PHE A 29 -15.16 11.58 -13.86
N THR A 30 -14.51 10.68 -13.11
CA THR A 30 -13.07 10.75 -12.87
C THR A 30 -12.27 10.59 -14.17
N LEU A 31 -12.65 9.61 -15.00
CA LEU A 31 -11.98 9.36 -16.29
C LEU A 31 -12.26 10.45 -17.31
N LEU A 32 -13.47 11.02 -17.33
CA LEU A 32 -13.81 12.16 -18.19
C LEU A 32 -12.97 13.39 -17.84
N GLY A 33 -12.89 13.75 -16.56
CA GLY A 33 -12.06 14.87 -16.11
C GLY A 33 -10.60 14.69 -16.51
N TRP A 34 -10.03 13.52 -16.21
CA TRP A 34 -8.67 13.18 -16.60
C TRP A 34 -8.45 13.20 -18.12
N GLY A 35 -9.44 12.72 -18.89
CA GLY A 35 -9.38 12.70 -20.36
C GLY A 35 -9.44 14.10 -20.99
N ILE A 36 -10.25 14.99 -20.42
CA ILE A 36 -10.31 16.40 -20.86
C ILE A 36 -8.97 17.07 -20.60
N ASP A 37 -8.44 16.96 -19.38
CA ASP A 37 -7.15 17.56 -19.02
C ASP A 37 -6.03 17.04 -19.92
N ALA A 38 -5.96 15.72 -20.13
CA ALA A 38 -4.94 15.10 -20.98
C ALA A 38 -5.07 15.51 -22.45
N TYR A 39 -6.30 15.67 -22.97
CA TYR A 39 -6.52 16.11 -24.35
C TYR A 39 -6.18 17.58 -24.53
N THR A 40 -6.56 18.44 -23.58
CA THR A 40 -6.20 19.86 -23.59
C THR A 40 -4.68 20.04 -23.50
N ASP A 41 -4.01 19.31 -22.61
CA ASP A 41 -2.54 19.30 -22.52
C ASP A 41 -1.93 18.83 -23.85
N TYR A 42 -2.43 17.74 -24.44
CA TYR A 42 -1.94 17.23 -25.72
C TYR A 42 -2.02 18.28 -26.84
N LEU A 43 -3.19 18.93 -26.99
CA LEU A 43 -3.36 20.00 -27.99
C LEU A 43 -2.40 21.16 -27.76
N TRP A 44 -2.15 21.53 -26.50
CA TRP A 44 -1.18 22.57 -26.18
C TRP A 44 0.24 22.17 -26.58
N TYR A 45 0.67 20.94 -26.25
CA TYR A 45 2.01 20.45 -26.61
C TYR A 45 2.20 20.27 -28.13
N ASP A 46 1.13 19.97 -28.85
CA ASP A 46 1.13 19.88 -30.32
C ASP A 46 1.35 21.27 -30.95
N GLU A 47 0.64 22.29 -30.48
CA GLU A 47 0.77 23.67 -30.96
C GLU A 47 2.21 24.21 -30.84
N VAL A 48 2.91 23.86 -29.76
CA VAL A 48 4.31 24.27 -29.54
C VAL A 48 5.34 23.30 -30.12
N ASN A 49 4.94 22.25 -30.84
CA ASN A 49 5.81 21.19 -31.39
C ASN A 49 6.63 20.42 -30.33
N PHE A 50 6.10 20.27 -29.10
CA PHE A 50 6.74 19.56 -27.98
C PHE A 50 5.97 18.29 -27.57
N THR A 51 5.29 17.61 -28.50
CA THR A 51 4.57 16.35 -28.24
C THR A 51 5.45 15.24 -27.63
N GLY A 52 6.76 15.26 -27.91
CA GLY A 52 7.74 14.38 -27.28
C GLY A 52 7.81 14.56 -25.75
N VAL A 53 7.64 15.78 -25.23
CA VAL A 53 7.62 16.05 -23.79
C VAL A 53 6.35 15.49 -23.16
N PHE A 54 5.19 15.67 -23.79
CA PHE A 54 3.93 15.10 -23.33
C PHE A 54 4.00 13.58 -23.18
N SER A 55 4.47 12.88 -24.22
CA SER A 55 4.63 11.42 -24.18
C SER A 55 5.66 10.99 -23.13
N GLY A 56 6.78 11.72 -22.98
CA GLY A 56 7.77 11.49 -21.93
C GLY A 56 7.19 11.61 -20.51
N VAL A 57 6.36 12.63 -20.26
CA VAL A 57 5.66 12.80 -18.98
C VAL A 57 4.69 11.64 -18.75
N LEU A 58 3.88 11.27 -19.75
CA LEU A 58 2.90 10.19 -19.63
C LEU A 58 3.56 8.84 -19.34
N VAL A 59 4.63 8.50 -20.06
CA VAL A 59 5.42 7.28 -19.84
C VAL A 59 6.05 7.28 -18.44
N THR A 60 6.61 8.42 -18.01
CA THR A 60 7.20 8.54 -16.67
C THR A 60 6.14 8.31 -15.58
N ARG A 61 4.97 8.94 -15.71
CA ARG A 61 3.84 8.73 -14.79
C ARG A 61 3.43 7.25 -14.73
N LEU A 62 3.31 6.60 -15.89
CA LEU A 62 2.95 5.19 -15.98
C LEU A 62 4.02 4.28 -15.35
N LEU A 63 5.30 4.54 -15.61
CA LEU A 63 6.41 3.77 -15.04
C LEU A 63 6.46 3.91 -13.51
N LEU A 64 6.30 5.11 -12.97
CA LEU A 64 6.24 5.33 -11.52
C LEU A 64 5.03 4.62 -10.90
N PHE A 65 3.86 4.71 -11.55
CA PHE A 65 2.65 4.01 -11.12
C PHE A 65 2.89 2.50 -11.01
N LEU A 66 3.42 1.90 -12.09
CA LEU A 66 3.65 0.46 -12.14
C LEU A 66 4.77 0.04 -11.19
N ALA A 67 5.89 0.74 -11.15
CA ALA A 67 7.04 0.38 -10.31
C ALA A 67 6.68 0.38 -8.82
N ILE A 68 6.15 1.50 -8.32
CA ILE A 68 5.81 1.62 -6.90
C ILE A 68 4.56 0.82 -6.55
N GLY A 69 3.54 0.84 -7.43
CA GLY A 69 2.30 0.12 -7.19
C GLY A 69 2.48 -1.39 -7.16
N LEU A 70 3.25 -1.96 -8.11
CA LEU A 70 3.57 -3.38 -8.11
C LEU A 70 4.49 -3.76 -6.94
N ALA A 71 5.52 -2.95 -6.65
CA ALA A 71 6.40 -3.23 -5.51
C ALA A 71 5.61 -3.28 -4.19
N MET A 72 4.74 -2.30 -3.93
CA MET A 72 3.87 -2.27 -2.76
C MET A 72 2.93 -3.48 -2.73
N ALA A 73 2.25 -3.77 -3.85
CA ALA A 73 1.33 -4.92 -3.92
C ALA A 73 2.05 -6.24 -3.63
N LEU A 74 3.24 -6.44 -4.19
CA LEU A 74 4.03 -7.66 -3.99
C LEU A 74 4.48 -7.81 -2.54
N VAL A 75 4.97 -6.73 -1.91
CA VAL A 75 5.41 -6.77 -0.51
C VAL A 75 4.23 -7.09 0.42
N ILE A 76 3.08 -6.42 0.23
CA ILE A 76 1.88 -6.67 1.03
C ILE A 76 1.37 -8.10 0.81
N ALA A 77 1.29 -8.56 -0.43
CA ALA A 77 0.85 -9.92 -0.74
C ALA A 77 1.76 -10.97 -0.11
N ALA A 78 3.08 -10.80 -0.24
CA ALA A 78 4.08 -11.70 0.35
C ALA A 78 3.99 -11.72 1.87
N ASN A 79 3.84 -10.55 2.51
CA ASN A 79 3.70 -10.42 3.95
C ASN A 79 2.42 -11.10 4.48
N LEU A 80 1.27 -10.86 3.84
CA LEU A 80 0.00 -11.50 4.23
C LEU A 80 0.04 -13.01 4.01
N TYR A 81 0.63 -13.45 2.91
CA TYR A 81 0.83 -14.88 2.63
C TYR A 81 1.75 -15.53 3.66
N LEU A 82 2.86 -14.88 4.02
CA LEU A 82 3.79 -15.35 5.05
C LEU A 82 3.11 -15.44 6.41
N ALA A 83 2.34 -14.42 6.81
CA ALA A 83 1.55 -14.44 8.04
C ALA A 83 0.58 -15.64 8.07
N TYR A 84 -0.08 -15.93 6.95
CA TYR A 84 -0.98 -17.08 6.85
C TYR A 84 -0.23 -18.43 6.89
N ARG A 85 0.96 -18.49 6.31
CA ARG A 85 1.81 -19.70 6.32
C ARG A 85 2.33 -20.01 7.72
N LEU A 86 2.61 -18.98 8.52
CA LEU A 86 3.08 -19.09 9.91
C LEU A 86 1.95 -19.34 10.93
N ARG A 87 0.72 -19.65 10.47
CA ARG A 87 -0.40 -19.95 11.36
C ARG A 87 -0.13 -21.23 12.18
N PRO A 88 -0.56 -21.29 13.45
CA PRO A 88 -0.47 -22.51 14.25
C PRO A 88 -1.37 -23.62 13.69
N LEU A 89 -0.85 -24.85 13.68
CA LEU A 89 -1.58 -26.05 13.21
C LEU A 89 -2.68 -26.47 14.20
N LEU A 90 -2.36 -26.48 15.50
CA LEU A 90 -3.32 -26.71 16.58
C LEU A 90 -3.80 -25.38 17.14
N ARG A 91 -5.09 -25.13 17.03
CA ARG A 91 -5.72 -23.89 17.50
C ARG A 91 -6.22 -24.08 18.93
N PRO A 92 -5.90 -23.19 19.87
CA PRO A 92 -6.48 -23.23 21.20
C PRO A 92 -8.00 -23.00 21.13
N HIS A 93 -8.77 -23.81 21.85
CA HIS A 93 -10.20 -23.60 22.00
C HIS A 93 -10.46 -22.46 23.00
N SER A 94 -10.84 -21.28 22.50
CA SER A 94 -11.30 -20.15 23.33
C SER A 94 -12.57 -19.53 22.78
N ALA A 95 -13.32 -18.81 23.64
CA ALA A 95 -14.56 -18.14 23.24
C ALA A 95 -14.33 -17.08 22.14
N GLU A 96 -13.20 -16.36 22.17
CA GLU A 96 -12.80 -15.44 21.09
C GLU A 96 -12.59 -16.20 19.77
N GLN A 97 -11.92 -17.35 19.82
CA GLN A 97 -11.63 -18.17 18.65
C GLN A 97 -12.92 -18.76 18.03
N ALA A 98 -13.95 -19.04 18.83
CA ALA A 98 -15.26 -19.47 18.35
C ALA A 98 -16.00 -18.39 17.55
N THR A 99 -15.92 -17.13 17.96
CA THR A 99 -16.48 -15.99 17.19
C THR A 99 -15.75 -15.79 15.87
N LEU A 100 -14.41 -15.93 15.89
CA LEU A 100 -13.57 -15.80 14.69
C LEU A 100 -13.77 -16.93 13.67
N GLU A 101 -14.31 -18.09 14.08
CA GLU A 101 -14.58 -19.22 13.18
C GLU A 101 -15.54 -18.82 12.05
N ARG A 102 -16.52 -17.94 12.32
CA ARG A 102 -17.44 -17.41 11.30
C ARG A 102 -16.71 -16.60 10.22
N TYR A 103 -15.75 -15.77 10.61
CA TYR A 103 -14.94 -15.00 9.67
C TYR A 103 -14.03 -15.91 8.84
N ARG A 104 -13.43 -16.92 9.48
CA ARG A 104 -12.60 -17.92 8.77
C ARG A 104 -13.37 -18.68 7.73
N MET A 105 -14.61 -19.11 8.02
CA MET A 105 -15.44 -19.84 7.05
C MET A 105 -15.70 -19.03 5.77
N VAL A 106 -15.72 -17.69 5.85
CA VAL A 106 -15.90 -16.80 4.69
C VAL A 106 -14.57 -16.52 3.98
N ILE A 107 -13.50 -16.29 4.75
CA ILE A 107 -12.21 -15.83 4.23
C ILE A 107 -11.38 -17.00 3.71
N GLN A 108 -11.29 -18.09 4.47
CA GLN A 108 -10.37 -19.21 4.22
C GLN A 108 -10.54 -19.86 2.83
N PRO A 109 -11.75 -20.11 2.31
CA PRO A 109 -11.92 -20.71 0.98
C PRO A 109 -11.40 -19.83 -0.17
N ARG A 110 -11.32 -18.51 0.04
CA ARG A 110 -10.91 -17.53 -0.97
C ARG A 110 -9.78 -16.64 -0.49
N LEU A 111 -8.94 -17.13 0.43
CA LEU A 111 -7.93 -16.31 1.07
C LEU A 111 -6.95 -15.74 0.05
N GLY A 112 -6.53 -16.54 -0.94
CA GLY A 112 -5.68 -16.07 -2.03
C GLY A 112 -6.32 -14.91 -2.78
N THR A 113 -7.61 -15.00 -3.10
CA THR A 113 -8.36 -13.92 -3.75
C THR A 113 -8.42 -12.66 -2.89
N TRP A 114 -8.69 -12.80 -1.58
CA TRP A 114 -8.71 -11.65 -0.66
C TRP A 114 -7.34 -10.98 -0.53
N ILE A 115 -6.26 -11.77 -0.40
CA ILE A 115 -4.88 -11.25 -0.37
C ILE A 115 -4.59 -10.49 -1.66
N THR A 116 -4.92 -11.07 -2.82
CA THR A 116 -4.72 -10.39 -4.11
C THR A 116 -5.52 -9.10 -4.21
N ILE A 117 -6.81 -9.10 -3.86
CA ILE A 117 -7.66 -7.90 -3.92
C ILE A 117 -7.10 -6.80 -3.02
N ILE A 118 -6.80 -7.10 -1.76
CA ILE A 118 -6.28 -6.13 -0.80
C ILE A 118 -4.95 -5.55 -1.30
N SER A 119 -4.04 -6.42 -1.77
CA SER A 119 -2.72 -6.01 -2.23
C SER A 119 -2.79 -5.18 -3.51
N VAL A 120 -3.67 -5.54 -4.45
CA VAL A 120 -3.90 -4.77 -5.69
C VAL A 120 -4.51 -3.42 -5.38
N VAL A 121 -5.48 -3.33 -4.46
CA VAL A 121 -6.09 -2.06 -4.07
C VAL A 121 -5.06 -1.14 -3.42
N ILE A 122 -4.26 -1.65 -2.47
CA ILE A 122 -3.20 -0.87 -1.82
C ILE A 122 -2.13 -0.45 -2.85
N GLY A 123 -1.69 -1.37 -3.71
CA GLY A 123 -0.73 -1.09 -4.77
C GLY A 123 -1.26 -0.07 -5.78
N PHE A 124 -2.55 -0.11 -6.12
CA PHE A 124 -3.18 0.87 -7.00
C PHE A 124 -3.10 2.28 -6.43
N PHE A 125 -3.45 2.47 -5.15
CA PHE A 125 -3.34 3.78 -4.49
C PHE A 125 -1.88 4.24 -4.33
N ALA A 126 -0.96 3.32 -4.04
CA ALA A 126 0.48 3.62 -4.01
C ALA A 126 0.99 4.07 -5.39
N GLY A 127 0.58 3.39 -6.46
CA GLY A 127 0.88 3.79 -7.84
C GLY A 127 0.29 5.15 -8.20
N LEU A 128 -0.97 5.42 -7.82
CA LEU A 128 -1.60 6.73 -8.01
C LEU A 128 -0.82 7.85 -7.31
N SER A 129 -0.34 7.58 -6.10
CA SER A 129 0.54 8.50 -5.37
C SER A 129 1.88 8.69 -6.08
N ALA A 130 2.48 7.63 -6.64
CA ALA A 130 3.79 7.70 -7.28
C ALA A 130 3.76 8.44 -8.62
N GLN A 131 2.72 8.25 -9.43
CA GLN A 131 2.64 8.94 -10.71
C GLN A 131 2.51 10.46 -10.57
N SER A 132 1.93 10.96 -9.47
CA SER A 132 1.83 12.41 -9.25
C SER A 132 3.20 13.04 -8.95
N ARG A 133 4.20 12.23 -8.61
CA ARG A 133 5.60 12.61 -8.30
C ARG A 133 6.52 12.59 -9.52
N TRP A 134 5.97 12.64 -10.74
CA TRP A 134 6.76 12.64 -11.97
C TRP A 134 7.73 13.82 -12.08
N LYS A 135 7.39 14.99 -11.53
CA LYS A 135 8.28 16.17 -11.50
C LYS A 135 9.49 15.90 -10.63
N ASP A 136 9.27 15.40 -9.41
CA ASP A 136 10.32 15.05 -8.46
C ASP A 136 11.26 14.00 -9.07
N TRP A 137 10.72 13.00 -9.79
CA TRP A 137 11.54 12.03 -10.54
C TRP A 137 12.35 12.65 -11.69
N MET A 138 11.76 13.57 -12.47
CA MET A 138 12.49 14.24 -13.54
C MET A 138 13.59 15.15 -13.02
N LEU A 139 13.36 15.83 -11.90
CA LEU A 139 14.36 16.64 -11.21
C LEU A 139 15.50 15.76 -10.68
N PHE A 140 15.19 14.65 -10.03
CA PHE A 140 16.18 13.69 -9.56
C PHE A 140 17.03 13.13 -10.70
N ARG A 141 16.40 12.73 -11.81
CA ARG A 141 17.12 12.13 -12.95
C ARG A 141 18.02 13.12 -13.67
N ASN A 142 17.67 14.41 -13.65
CA ASN A 142 18.41 15.47 -14.31
C ASN A 142 19.07 16.41 -13.28
N SER A 143 19.46 15.88 -12.12
CA SER A 143 20.09 16.68 -11.06
C SER A 143 21.40 17.30 -11.57
N GLN A 144 21.68 18.52 -11.12
CA GLN A 144 22.91 19.25 -11.41
C GLN A 144 23.44 19.89 -10.12
N PRO A 145 24.76 19.97 -9.94
CA PRO A 145 25.33 20.67 -8.78
C PRO A 145 25.11 22.19 -8.94
N PHE A 146 24.77 22.84 -7.84
CA PHE A 146 24.73 24.30 -7.77
C PHE A 146 26.12 24.91 -7.56
N GLY A 147 27.08 24.13 -7.06
CA GLY A 147 28.43 24.59 -6.74
C GLY A 147 28.50 25.40 -5.43
N VAL A 148 27.40 25.42 -4.68
CA VAL A 148 27.29 26.11 -3.39
C VAL A 148 26.95 25.05 -2.34
N GLN A 149 27.83 24.91 -1.36
CA GLN A 149 27.60 24.02 -0.22
C GLN A 149 26.86 24.76 0.89
N ASP A 150 25.93 24.04 1.50
CA ASP A 150 25.28 24.47 2.74
C ASP A 150 26.33 24.57 3.88
N PRO A 151 26.32 25.67 4.68
CA PRO A 151 27.24 25.85 5.81
C PRO A 151 27.13 24.81 6.92
N GLU A 152 25.95 24.21 7.12
CA GLU A 152 25.71 23.28 8.23
C GLU A 152 26.16 21.87 7.87
N HIS A 153 25.64 21.32 6.77
CA HIS A 153 25.83 19.91 6.40
C HIS A 153 26.89 19.71 5.32
N HIS A 154 27.43 20.80 4.74
CA HIS A 154 28.45 20.76 3.70
C HIS A 154 28.01 19.97 2.45
N VAL A 155 26.70 19.89 2.22
CA VAL A 155 26.07 19.26 1.05
C VAL A 155 25.73 20.34 0.03
N ASP A 156 25.86 20.02 -1.27
CA ASP A 156 25.47 20.95 -2.33
C ASP A 156 23.96 21.27 -2.28
N VAL A 157 23.60 22.54 -2.43
CA VAL A 157 22.20 22.98 -2.39
C VAL A 157 21.31 22.25 -3.41
N GLY A 158 21.88 21.79 -4.53
CA GLY A 158 21.20 21.00 -5.54
C GLY A 158 20.63 19.68 -5.01
N PHE A 159 21.24 19.07 -4.00
CA PHE A 159 20.70 17.86 -3.36
C PHE A 159 19.30 18.11 -2.77
N TYR A 160 19.11 19.21 -2.05
CA TYR A 160 17.84 19.53 -1.39
C TYR A 160 16.71 19.83 -2.37
N ILE A 161 17.04 20.33 -3.56
CA ILE A 161 16.07 20.71 -4.59
C ILE A 161 15.73 19.51 -5.50
N PHE A 162 16.74 18.75 -5.92
CA PHE A 162 16.58 17.73 -6.95
C PHE A 162 16.36 16.32 -6.39
N GLU A 163 17.05 15.98 -5.30
CA GLU A 163 17.11 14.58 -4.86
C GLU A 163 16.31 14.33 -3.58
N TYR A 164 16.45 15.22 -2.61
CA TYR A 164 15.84 15.09 -1.29
C TYR A 164 14.33 14.86 -1.33
N PRO A 165 13.51 15.55 -2.17
CA PRO A 165 12.07 15.31 -2.23
C PRO A 165 11.71 13.88 -2.63
N LEU A 166 12.46 13.31 -3.59
CA LEU A 166 12.23 11.94 -4.04
C LEU A 166 12.63 10.93 -2.97
N TRP A 167 13.79 11.12 -2.32
CA TRP A 167 14.22 10.26 -1.22
C TRP A 167 13.23 10.28 -0.05
N ARG A 168 12.70 11.45 0.28
CA ARG A 168 11.68 11.60 1.33
C ARG A 168 10.38 10.88 0.96
N TYR A 169 9.99 10.96 -0.31
CA TYR A 169 8.85 10.23 -0.83
C TYR A 169 9.04 8.70 -0.74
N VAL A 170 10.18 8.19 -1.19
CA VAL A 170 10.51 6.75 -1.15
C VAL A 170 10.52 6.23 0.29
N LEU A 171 11.11 6.98 1.23
CA LEU A 171 11.04 6.65 2.66
C LEU A 171 9.61 6.63 3.18
N GLY A 172 8.79 7.62 2.80
CA GLY A 172 7.36 7.67 3.15
C GLY A 172 6.58 6.46 2.64
N VAL A 173 6.83 6.04 1.40
CA VAL A 173 6.28 4.80 0.83
C VAL A 173 6.76 3.59 1.65
N GLY A 174 8.05 3.50 1.97
CA GLY A 174 8.61 2.43 2.80
C GLY A 174 7.95 2.32 4.17
N PHE A 175 7.80 3.43 4.89
CA PHE A 175 7.09 3.47 6.17
C PHE A 175 5.64 3.02 6.04
N THR A 176 4.93 3.52 5.03
CA THR A 176 3.54 3.14 4.76
C THR A 176 3.44 1.64 4.49
N THR A 177 4.32 1.09 3.67
CA THR A 177 4.39 -0.34 3.36
C THR A 177 4.56 -1.18 4.63
N ILE A 178 5.48 -0.79 5.52
CA ILE A 178 5.75 -1.53 6.75
C ILE A 178 4.56 -1.42 7.71
N VAL A 179 4.01 -0.22 7.91
CA VAL A 179 2.84 -0.02 8.80
C VAL A 179 1.66 -0.86 8.32
N LEU A 180 1.34 -0.83 7.03
CA LEU A 180 0.29 -1.66 6.44
C LEU A 180 0.61 -3.16 6.56
N SER A 181 1.89 -3.54 6.42
CA SER A 181 2.35 -4.92 6.61
C SER A 181 2.16 -5.38 8.04
N VAL A 182 2.49 -4.55 9.04
CA VAL A 182 2.29 -4.86 10.46
C VAL A 182 0.80 -5.01 10.77
N ILE A 183 -0.04 -4.07 10.34
CA ILE A 183 -1.49 -4.13 10.55
C ILE A 183 -2.08 -5.39 9.89
N GLY A 184 -1.71 -5.65 8.63
CA GLY A 184 -2.16 -6.82 7.89
C GLY A 184 -1.71 -8.13 8.51
N ALA A 185 -0.43 -8.25 8.87
CA ALA A 185 0.12 -9.44 9.52
C ALA A 185 -0.50 -9.68 10.89
N LEU A 186 -0.73 -8.62 11.67
CA LEU A 186 -1.40 -8.69 12.97
C LEU A 186 -2.85 -9.18 12.81
N ALA A 187 -3.58 -8.64 11.83
CA ALA A 187 -4.95 -9.08 11.52
C ALA A 187 -4.99 -10.56 11.12
N VAL A 188 -4.07 -11.01 10.26
CA VAL A 188 -3.97 -12.43 9.88
C VAL A 188 -3.62 -13.30 11.08
N HIS A 189 -2.61 -12.93 11.87
CA HIS A 189 -2.23 -13.69 13.06
C HIS A 189 -3.34 -13.73 14.11
N TYR A 190 -4.09 -12.66 14.29
CA TYR A 190 -5.24 -12.64 15.18
C TYR A 190 -6.37 -13.53 14.66
N ILE A 191 -6.74 -13.40 13.38
CA ILE A 191 -7.78 -14.20 12.75
C ILE A 191 -7.40 -15.68 12.73
N PHE A 192 -6.14 -16.07 12.56
CA PHE A 192 -5.74 -17.48 12.51
C PHE A 192 -5.15 -18.04 13.82
N GLY A 193 -5.23 -17.27 14.92
CA GLY A 193 -4.89 -17.75 16.27
C GLY A 193 -3.40 -17.70 16.63
N GLY A 194 -2.57 -17.04 15.83
CA GLY A 194 -1.17 -16.72 16.15
C GLY A 194 -1.01 -15.64 17.23
N VAL A 195 -1.99 -14.74 17.36
CA VAL A 195 -2.05 -13.70 18.41
C VAL A 195 -3.40 -13.78 19.12
N ARG A 196 -3.39 -13.68 20.45
CA ARG A 196 -4.57 -13.70 21.31
C ARG A 196 -4.58 -12.48 22.23
N LEU A 197 -5.76 -11.91 22.47
CA LEU A 197 -5.93 -10.80 23.39
C LEU A 197 -6.23 -11.30 24.81
N GLN A 198 -6.91 -12.45 24.93
CA GLN A 198 -7.31 -13.03 26.21
C GLN A 198 -7.04 -14.55 26.29
N GLY A 199 -6.89 -15.07 27.51
CA GLY A 199 -6.67 -16.50 27.81
C GLY A 199 -5.42 -16.80 28.64
N VAL A 200 -5.38 -18.01 29.21
CA VAL A 200 -4.25 -18.53 30.01
C VAL A 200 -3.20 -19.14 29.08
N GLY A 201 -1.91 -18.87 29.33
CA GLY A 201 -0.77 -19.30 28.51
C GLY A 201 -0.21 -18.22 27.57
N ASP A 202 0.73 -18.59 26.69
CA ASP A 202 1.45 -17.64 25.84
C ASP A 202 0.52 -16.95 24.83
N ARG A 203 0.47 -15.61 24.85
CA ARG A 203 -0.49 -14.81 24.07
C ARG A 203 -0.14 -14.71 22.59
N MET A 204 1.09 -15.05 22.22
CA MET A 204 1.56 -14.98 20.84
C MET A 204 2.51 -16.14 20.54
N THR A 205 2.31 -16.83 19.43
CA THR A 205 3.20 -17.92 19.01
C THR A 205 4.60 -17.40 18.72
N ALA A 206 5.63 -18.24 18.89
CA ALA A 206 7.00 -17.86 18.58
C ALA A 206 7.16 -17.37 17.12
N ALA A 207 6.47 -18.03 16.17
CA ALA A 207 6.47 -17.64 14.77
C ALA A 207 5.79 -16.28 14.52
N ALA A 208 4.65 -16.01 15.16
CA ALA A 208 3.97 -14.71 15.05
C ALA A 208 4.80 -13.59 15.68
N ARG A 209 5.42 -13.86 16.83
CA ARG A 209 6.33 -12.94 17.50
C ARG A 209 7.51 -12.59 16.60
N ALA A 210 8.23 -13.60 16.10
CA ALA A 210 9.36 -13.42 15.21
C ALA A 210 8.98 -12.61 13.95
N HIS A 211 7.85 -12.94 13.32
CA HIS A 211 7.39 -12.20 12.13
C HIS A 211 7.13 -10.72 12.42
N LEU A 212 6.37 -10.41 13.47
CA LEU A 212 6.03 -9.02 13.82
C LEU A 212 7.26 -8.24 14.29
N THR A 213 8.16 -8.86 15.06
CA THR A 213 9.42 -8.21 15.48
C THR A 213 10.32 -7.91 14.28
N THR A 214 10.37 -8.78 13.27
CA THR A 214 11.12 -8.52 12.04
C THR A 214 10.55 -7.32 11.29
N LEU A 215 9.23 -7.20 11.17
CA LEU A 215 8.61 -6.01 10.56
C LEU A 215 8.94 -4.72 11.33
N VAL A 216 8.90 -4.78 12.67
CA VAL A 216 9.30 -3.64 13.52
C VAL A 216 10.78 -3.32 13.36
N ALA A 217 11.65 -4.33 13.24
CA ALA A 217 13.07 -4.11 12.98
C ALA A 217 13.29 -3.38 11.65
N PHE A 218 12.59 -3.76 10.58
CA PHE A 218 12.62 -3.02 9.31
C PHE A 218 12.11 -1.58 9.45
N PHE A 219 11.08 -1.35 10.28
CA PHE A 219 10.59 0.01 10.56
C PHE A 219 11.69 0.87 11.20
N VAL A 220 12.38 0.32 12.20
CA VAL A 220 13.47 1.02 12.90
C VAL A 220 14.65 1.26 11.96
N LEU A 221 14.99 0.30 11.09
CA LEU A 221 16.03 0.49 10.07
C LEU A 221 15.67 1.61 9.10
N LEU A 222 14.43 1.67 8.61
CA LEU A 222 13.98 2.81 7.80
C LEU A 222 14.05 4.13 8.56
N LYS A 223 13.78 4.11 9.87
CA LYS A 223 13.89 5.33 10.70
C LYS A 223 15.33 5.77 10.90
N ALA A 224 16.28 4.84 11.00
CA ALA A 224 17.71 5.16 11.02
C ALA A 224 18.14 5.79 9.69
N VAL A 225 17.74 5.23 8.54
CA VAL A 225 18.02 5.82 7.22
C VAL A 225 17.40 7.22 7.10
N ALA A 226 16.15 7.39 7.56
CA ALA A 226 15.50 8.70 7.54
C ALA A 226 16.24 9.72 8.42
N TYR A 227 16.81 9.30 9.56
CA TYR A 227 17.59 10.19 10.41
C TYR A 227 18.91 10.63 9.74
N ILE A 228 19.59 9.71 9.04
CA ILE A 228 20.80 10.04 8.28
C ILE A 228 20.47 11.02 7.14
N LEU A 229 19.29 10.92 6.53
CA LEU A 229 18.86 11.81 5.46
C LEU A 229 18.35 13.17 5.96
N ASP A 230 17.75 13.20 7.15
CA ASP A 230 17.27 14.43 7.80
C ASP A 230 18.43 15.15 8.55
N GLN A 231 19.62 14.52 8.64
CA GLN A 231 20.89 15.08 9.10
C GLN A 231 21.69 15.62 7.91
#